data_AF-A0A816H6Q7-F1
#
_entry.id   AF-A0A816H6Q7-F1
#
_cell.length_a   1.000
_cell.length_b   1.000
_cell.length_c   1.000
_cell.angle_alpha   90.00
_cell.angle_beta   90.00
_cell.angle_gamma   90.00
#
_symmetry.space_group_name_H-M   'P 1'
#
loop_
_entity.id
_entity.type
_entity.pdbx_description
1 polymer ?
#
loop_
_entity_poly.entity_id
_entity_poly.type
_entity_poly.pdbx_seq_one_letter_code
_entity_poly.pdbx_strand_id
1 'polypeptide(L)'
;MARRWITHSSVYIDGKKISKRNNLTEDLHKSSDKHSKKVDNNEFDARRWYEKEMSRYKPDVKQFLSDLRHPIFHHKWDPYLWLEEFQRVKSHNDKDERTRQLLRMTVMLDTIGTLCRRNYVIHNHEVMLKRDDEMKSIIYDHQSKLSFGGKIPIIDTKYKSTVVEVVKSDGVEVYERLVKSGRHPLLLQMTHWKHPGSEYERNDGREEENLFRQSDYFFILNDDLDHQQSHRITRYQCSSKCELEKLSDKDEIRRISDFGAIYTSGVNIFRRGEETGYAYLEKPLENVCVLTMIGYENPSLEKKMLSPKYAIATRKKMENLFSLAYHHKHDSIVLSTFACEVNNNPVDHIVQLFSSVIEQYAGFFKS
;
A
#
# COMPACT_ATOMS: atom_id res chain seq x y z
N MET A 1 15.15 -29.04 16.19
CA MET A 1 13.75 -29.50 16.22
C MET A 1 12.93 -28.69 15.22
N ALA A 2 13.06 -28.99 13.93
CA ALA A 2 12.43 -28.21 12.86
C ALA A 2 11.72 -29.15 11.89
N ARG A 3 10.38 -29.22 11.96
CA ARG A 3 9.51 -29.82 10.93
C ARG A 3 8.11 -29.22 11.00
N ARG A 4 7.85 -28.22 10.15
CA ARG A 4 6.63 -28.02 9.34
C ARG A 4 6.64 -26.59 8.81
N TRP A 5 7.20 -26.41 7.63
CA TRP A 5 6.98 -25.23 6.82
C TRP A 5 6.33 -25.70 5.52
N ILE A 6 5.04 -25.33 5.41
CA ILE A 6 4.24 -25.12 4.20
C ILE A 6 4.38 -26.17 3.08
N THR A 7 3.35 -27.00 2.92
CA THR A 7 3.05 -27.66 1.64
C THR A 7 1.59 -27.41 1.28
N HIS A 8 1.40 -26.84 0.09
CA HIS A 8 0.20 -26.82 -0.77
C HIS A 8 -1.10 -26.20 -0.22
N SER A 9 -1.59 -25.26 -1.03
CA SER A 9 -2.94 -24.71 -1.05
C SER A 9 -3.99 -25.82 -1.15
N SER A 10 -4.78 -26.02 -0.11
CA SER A 10 -6.10 -26.66 -0.14
C SER A 10 -6.84 -26.32 1.15
N VAL A 11 -8.06 -25.82 0.99
CA VAL A 11 -8.97 -25.37 2.06
C VAL A 11 -9.52 -26.57 2.81
N TYR A 12 -9.33 -26.61 4.13
CA TYR A 12 -10.17 -27.35 5.07
C TYR A 12 -10.32 -26.56 6.37
N ILE A 13 -11.57 -26.35 6.80
CA ILE A 13 -11.95 -25.76 8.08
C ILE A 13 -12.58 -26.86 8.94
N ASP A 14 -12.19 -26.90 10.22
CA ASP A 14 -12.61 -27.81 11.28
C ASP A 14 -14.11 -28.16 11.29
N GLY A 15 -14.45 -29.32 10.70
CA GLY A 15 -14.78 -30.54 11.46
C GLY A 15 -15.87 -30.55 12.54
N LYS A 16 -16.57 -29.47 12.90
CA LYS A 16 -17.68 -29.51 13.88
C LYS A 16 -18.89 -28.68 13.48
N LYS A 17 -19.98 -29.41 13.25
CA LYS A 17 -21.36 -28.97 13.04
C LYS A 17 -21.89 -28.31 14.33
N ILE A 18 -22.24 -27.03 14.27
CA ILE A 18 -23.13 -26.40 15.26
C ILE A 18 -24.34 -25.87 14.50
N SER A 19 -25.46 -26.60 14.63
CA SER A 19 -26.77 -26.12 14.23
C SER A 19 -27.35 -25.27 15.35
N LYS A 20 -27.87 -24.09 15.02
CA LYS A 20 -29.16 -23.62 15.51
C LYS A 20 -29.64 -22.45 14.64
N ARG A 21 -30.65 -22.75 13.82
CA ARG A 21 -31.64 -21.79 13.33
C ARG A 21 -32.20 -21.03 14.52
N ASN A 22 -32.32 -19.71 14.40
CA ASN A 22 -33.46 -19.00 14.96
C ASN A 22 -33.92 -17.97 13.92
N ASN A 23 -35.15 -18.17 13.49
CA ASN A 23 -35.93 -17.33 12.59
C ASN A 23 -36.20 -16.00 13.26
N LEU A 24 -35.97 -14.88 12.56
CA LEU A 24 -36.67 -13.60 12.76
C LEU A 24 -36.61 -12.84 11.42
N THR A 25 -37.35 -13.36 10.44
CA THR A 25 -37.81 -12.62 9.27
C THR A 25 -39.25 -13.00 9.06
N GLU A 26 -40.16 -12.26 9.67
CA GLU A 26 -41.57 -12.15 9.30
C GLU A 26 -42.13 -11.07 10.21
N ASP A 27 -42.14 -9.83 9.72
CA ASP A 27 -43.32 -8.99 9.86
C ASP A 27 -43.19 -7.72 9.01
N LEU A 28 -44.30 -7.46 8.30
CA LEU A 28 -44.68 -6.21 7.64
C LEU A 28 -44.17 -5.97 6.21
N HIS A 29 -44.72 -6.77 5.30
CA HIS A 29 -45.11 -6.28 3.98
C HIS A 29 -46.49 -5.61 4.04
N LYS A 30 -46.56 -4.41 3.45
CA LYS A 30 -47.72 -3.81 2.72
C LYS A 30 -48.86 -3.15 3.49
N SER A 31 -48.90 -1.82 3.36
CA SER A 31 -50.09 -0.96 3.15
C SER A 31 -49.53 0.47 2.95
N SER A 32 -49.88 1.33 1.99
CA SER A 32 -50.89 1.38 0.95
C SER A 32 -50.55 2.57 0.02
N ASP A 33 -51.13 2.52 -1.18
CA ASP A 33 -50.97 3.35 -2.38
C ASP A 33 -51.09 4.89 -2.26
N LYS A 34 -50.38 5.54 -3.21
CA LYS A 34 -50.75 6.74 -4.01
C LYS A 34 -51.01 8.08 -3.31
N HIS A 35 -50.07 9.01 -3.50
CA HIS A 35 -50.36 10.33 -4.07
C HIS A 35 -49.12 10.93 -4.75
N SER A 36 -49.35 11.50 -5.94
CA SER A 36 -48.33 12.08 -6.81
C SER A 36 -47.73 13.36 -6.25
N LYS A 37 -46.42 13.51 -6.36
CA LYS A 37 -45.76 14.77 -6.69
C LYS A 37 -44.38 14.44 -7.27
N LYS A 38 -44.17 14.84 -8.52
CA LYS A 38 -42.84 14.92 -9.15
C LYS A 38 -41.96 15.74 -8.23
N VAL A 39 -41.03 15.08 -7.55
CA VAL A 39 -39.86 15.74 -6.96
C VAL A 39 -38.73 15.45 -7.92
N ASP A 40 -38.12 16.53 -8.38
CA ASP A 40 -37.00 16.58 -9.31
C ASP A 40 -35.75 16.06 -8.58
N ASN A 41 -35.61 14.74 -8.47
CA ASN A 41 -34.41 14.14 -7.90
C ASN A 41 -33.40 13.90 -9.03
N ASN A 42 -32.49 14.86 -9.20
CA ASN A 42 -31.15 14.64 -9.76
C ASN A 42 -30.29 13.73 -8.86
N GLU A 43 -30.91 12.75 -8.21
CA GLU A 43 -30.25 11.77 -7.34
C GLU A 43 -29.86 10.60 -8.24
N PHE A 44 -28.74 10.80 -8.94
CA PHE A 44 -28.09 9.78 -9.76
C PHE A 44 -27.92 8.51 -8.91
N ASP A 45 -28.48 7.39 -9.35
CA ASP A 45 -28.61 6.14 -8.59
C ASP A 45 -27.23 5.57 -8.22
N ALA A 46 -26.83 5.79 -6.97
CA ALA A 46 -25.59 5.29 -6.40
C ALA A 46 -25.45 3.77 -6.60
N ARG A 47 -26.54 3.02 -6.79
CA ARG A 47 -26.54 1.56 -6.96
C ARG A 47 -25.98 1.05 -8.29
N ARG A 48 -25.69 1.92 -9.27
CA ARG A 48 -25.28 1.48 -10.63
C ARG A 48 -24.20 2.33 -11.31
N TRP A 49 -23.68 3.36 -10.65
CA TRP A 49 -22.76 4.29 -11.31
C TRP A 49 -21.38 3.66 -11.60
N TYR A 50 -20.90 2.80 -10.69
CA TYR A 50 -19.61 2.13 -10.81
C TYR A 50 -19.46 1.33 -12.10
N GLU A 51 -20.36 0.42 -12.44
CA GLU A 51 -20.26 -0.31 -13.72
C GLU A 51 -20.74 0.53 -14.92
N LYS A 52 -21.91 1.18 -14.81
CA LYS A 52 -22.58 1.78 -15.97
C LYS A 52 -21.92 3.08 -16.44
N GLU A 53 -21.59 3.99 -15.53
CA GLU A 53 -20.97 5.26 -15.90
C GLU A 53 -19.49 5.08 -16.21
N MET A 54 -18.77 4.23 -15.45
CA MET A 54 -17.35 4.00 -15.70
C MET A 54 -17.07 3.26 -17.01
N SER A 55 -18.01 2.45 -17.50
CA SER A 55 -17.87 1.74 -18.79
C SER A 55 -17.62 2.66 -19.99
N ARG A 56 -17.97 3.95 -19.87
CA ARG A 56 -17.75 4.97 -20.92
C ARG A 56 -16.30 5.45 -20.99
N TYR A 57 -15.51 5.17 -19.97
CA TYR A 57 -14.16 5.68 -19.83
C TYR A 57 -13.11 4.59 -20.07
N LYS A 58 -11.88 5.04 -20.31
CA LYS A 58 -10.70 4.17 -20.26
C LYS A 58 -10.29 3.99 -18.79
N PRO A 59 -9.67 2.86 -18.40
CA PRO A 59 -9.12 2.69 -17.06
C PRO A 59 -7.82 3.51 -16.89
N ASP A 60 -7.93 4.83 -17.01
CA ASP A 60 -6.85 5.79 -16.90
C ASP A 60 -7.31 7.00 -16.06
N VAL A 61 -6.69 7.20 -14.90
CA VAL A 61 -7.02 8.30 -13.98
C VAL A 61 -6.71 9.66 -14.61
N LYS A 62 -5.71 9.76 -15.50
CA LYS A 62 -5.23 11.03 -16.08
C LYS A 62 -6.31 11.77 -16.86
N GLN A 63 -7.30 11.06 -17.39
CA GLN A 63 -8.42 11.67 -18.11
C GLN A 63 -9.25 12.63 -17.24
N PHE A 64 -9.15 12.54 -15.91
CA PHE A 64 -9.89 13.39 -14.97
C PHE A 64 -9.02 14.43 -14.26
N LEU A 65 -7.69 14.31 -14.31
CA LEU A 65 -6.79 15.17 -13.52
C LEU A 65 -6.73 16.62 -14.01
N SER A 66 -7.14 16.88 -15.26
CA SER A 66 -7.20 18.24 -15.82
C SER A 66 -8.37 19.08 -15.31
N ASP A 67 -9.42 18.45 -14.74
CA ASP A 67 -10.56 19.15 -14.16
C ASP A 67 -11.03 18.47 -12.86
N LEU A 68 -10.40 18.84 -11.74
CA LEU A 68 -10.76 18.35 -10.41
C LEU A 68 -12.18 18.74 -9.96
N ARG A 69 -12.88 19.58 -10.71
CA ARG A 69 -14.30 19.91 -10.47
C ARG A 69 -15.25 18.88 -11.07
N HIS A 70 -14.74 17.90 -11.83
CA HIS A 70 -15.56 16.88 -12.45
C HIS A 70 -16.43 16.16 -11.39
N PRO A 71 -17.73 15.90 -11.65
CA PRO A 71 -18.63 15.28 -10.68
C PRO A 71 -18.13 13.96 -10.10
N ILE A 72 -17.29 13.22 -10.86
CA ILE A 72 -16.70 11.95 -10.45
C ILE A 72 -15.95 12.02 -9.12
N PHE A 73 -15.32 13.15 -8.82
CA PHE A 73 -14.56 13.36 -7.59
C PHE A 73 -15.46 13.60 -6.38
N HIS A 74 -16.74 13.93 -6.58
CA HIS A 74 -17.67 14.37 -5.54
C HIS A 74 -18.71 13.31 -5.17
N HIS A 75 -18.62 12.12 -5.77
CA HIS A 75 -19.52 11.02 -5.42
C HIS A 75 -19.27 10.53 -4.01
N LYS A 76 -20.36 10.17 -3.32
CA LYS A 76 -20.28 9.55 -2.01
C LYS A 76 -19.75 8.12 -2.17
N TRP A 77 -18.64 7.81 -1.50
CA TRP A 77 -18.10 6.46 -1.46
C TRP A 77 -19.03 5.50 -0.72
N ASP A 78 -19.34 4.36 -1.31
CA ASP A 78 -20.03 3.26 -0.67
C ASP A 78 -19.16 1.98 -0.76
N PRO A 79 -18.42 1.63 0.31
CA PRO A 79 -17.53 0.48 0.29
C PRO A 79 -18.27 -0.85 0.17
N TYR A 80 -19.51 -0.94 0.68
CA TYR A 80 -20.30 -2.17 0.62
C TYR A 80 -20.76 -2.45 -0.79
N LEU A 81 -21.28 -1.41 -1.46
CA LEU A 81 -21.70 -1.53 -2.85
C LEU A 81 -20.51 -1.82 -3.76
N TRP A 82 -19.39 -1.09 -3.61
CA TRP A 82 -18.18 -1.34 -4.39
C TRP A 82 -17.72 -2.80 -4.22
N LEU A 83 -17.70 -3.31 -2.99
CA LEU A 83 -17.28 -4.67 -2.70
C LEU A 83 -18.24 -5.70 -3.32
N GLU A 84 -19.55 -5.44 -3.26
CA GLU A 84 -20.55 -6.27 -3.92
C GLU A 84 -20.30 -6.33 -5.44
N GLU A 85 -20.07 -5.20 -6.09
CA GLU A 85 -19.78 -5.15 -7.53
C GLU A 85 -18.49 -5.89 -7.86
N PHE A 86 -17.43 -5.63 -7.10
CA PHE A 86 -16.12 -6.22 -7.28
C PHE A 86 -16.17 -7.75 -7.15
N GLN A 87 -16.93 -8.27 -6.18
CA GLN A 87 -17.12 -9.71 -5.98
C GLN A 87 -17.99 -10.39 -7.06
N ARG A 88 -18.84 -9.64 -7.78
CA ARG A 88 -19.62 -10.18 -8.91
C ARG A 88 -18.72 -10.48 -10.12
N VAL A 89 -17.58 -9.79 -10.24
CA VAL A 89 -16.63 -9.93 -11.33
C VAL A 89 -15.69 -11.13 -11.08
N LYS A 90 -16.22 -12.34 -11.25
CA LYS A 90 -15.57 -13.60 -10.82
C LYS A 90 -14.64 -14.24 -11.84
N SER A 91 -14.75 -13.92 -13.12
CA SER A 91 -14.00 -14.63 -14.15
C SER A 91 -12.70 -13.91 -14.50
N HIS A 92 -11.71 -14.69 -14.97
CA HIS A 92 -10.42 -14.17 -15.41
C HIS A 92 -10.44 -13.84 -16.92
N ASN A 93 -11.62 -13.48 -17.46
CA ASN A 93 -11.73 -13.04 -18.85
C ASN A 93 -11.37 -11.54 -18.96
N ASP A 94 -11.04 -11.09 -20.18
CA ASP A 94 -10.59 -9.72 -20.43
C ASP A 94 -11.63 -8.64 -20.07
N LYS A 95 -12.92 -8.95 -20.21
CA LYS A 95 -14.01 -8.02 -19.88
C LYS A 95 -14.09 -7.80 -18.37
N ASP A 96 -13.99 -8.87 -17.61
CA ASP A 96 -14.00 -8.86 -16.16
C ASP A 96 -12.74 -8.17 -15.62
N GLU A 97 -11.57 -8.41 -16.21
CA GLU A 97 -10.33 -7.69 -15.83
C GLU A 97 -10.47 -6.20 -16.06
N ARG A 98 -10.95 -5.78 -17.23
CA ARG A 98 -11.24 -4.36 -17.50
C ARG A 98 -12.22 -3.77 -16.50
N THR A 99 -13.22 -4.55 -16.07
CA THR A 99 -14.20 -4.10 -15.08
C THR A 99 -13.56 -3.93 -13.71
N ARG A 100 -12.68 -4.87 -13.27
CA ARG A 100 -11.89 -4.72 -12.04
C ARG A 100 -11.00 -3.49 -12.08
N GLN A 101 -10.33 -3.23 -13.20
CA GLN A 101 -9.51 -2.05 -13.39
C GLN A 101 -10.32 -0.75 -13.26
N LEU A 102 -11.51 -0.69 -13.88
CA LEU A 102 -12.41 0.46 -13.75
C LEU A 102 -12.91 0.65 -12.31
N LEU A 103 -13.25 -0.43 -11.61
CA LEU A 103 -13.67 -0.38 -10.21
C LEU A 103 -12.52 0.15 -9.32
N ARG A 104 -11.29 -0.33 -9.49
CA ARG A 104 -10.12 0.19 -8.75
C ARG A 104 -9.81 1.64 -9.09
N MET A 105 -10.00 2.05 -10.34
CA MET A 105 -9.87 3.44 -10.75
C MET A 105 -10.83 4.37 -9.99
N THR A 106 -12.07 3.91 -9.72
CA THR A 106 -13.03 4.71 -8.95
C THR A 106 -12.56 4.99 -7.53
N VAL A 107 -11.88 4.03 -6.90
CA VAL A 107 -11.27 4.20 -5.57
C VAL A 107 -10.20 5.29 -5.63
N MET A 108 -9.31 5.24 -6.64
CA MET A 108 -8.23 6.22 -6.79
C MET A 108 -8.79 7.63 -7.02
N LEU A 109 -9.82 7.77 -7.86
CA LEU A 109 -10.49 9.05 -8.09
C LEU A 109 -11.14 9.59 -6.81
N ASP A 110 -11.84 8.75 -6.05
CA ASP A 110 -12.42 9.15 -4.77
C ASP A 110 -11.34 9.53 -3.74
N THR A 111 -10.20 8.82 -3.74
CA THR A 111 -9.02 9.15 -2.93
C THR A 111 -8.43 10.51 -3.28
N ILE A 112 -8.25 10.81 -4.57
CA ILE A 112 -7.80 12.12 -5.04
C ILE A 112 -8.80 13.21 -4.62
N GLY A 113 -10.09 13.00 -4.88
CA GLY A 113 -11.14 13.95 -4.50
C GLY A 113 -11.17 14.22 -3.00
N THR A 114 -10.97 13.18 -2.19
CA THR A 114 -10.90 13.27 -0.72
C THR A 114 -9.70 14.08 -0.25
N LEU A 115 -8.54 13.89 -0.88
CA LEU A 115 -7.35 14.67 -0.55
C LEU A 115 -7.48 16.13 -0.97
N CYS A 116 -8.15 16.41 -2.09
CA CYS A 116 -8.49 17.77 -2.50
C CYS A 116 -9.42 18.45 -1.48
N ARG A 117 -10.42 17.74 -0.94
CA ARG A 117 -11.33 18.24 0.10
C ARG A 117 -10.69 18.31 1.49
N ARG A 118 -9.69 17.48 1.75
CA ARG A 118 -9.04 17.26 3.06
C ARG A 118 -9.98 16.71 4.15
N ASN A 119 -11.07 16.06 3.74
CA ASN A 119 -12.00 15.42 4.65
C ASN A 119 -12.75 14.28 3.94
N TYR A 120 -13.34 13.42 4.74
CA TYR A 120 -14.35 12.44 4.32
C TYR A 120 -15.39 12.26 5.43
N VAL A 121 -16.51 11.62 5.11
CA VAL A 121 -17.63 11.46 6.04
C VAL A 121 -17.89 9.99 6.33
N ILE A 122 -17.96 9.63 7.61
CA ILE A 122 -18.36 8.30 8.11
C ILE A 122 -19.57 8.50 9.03
N HIS A 123 -20.69 7.81 8.76
CA HIS A 123 -21.90 7.89 9.59
C HIS A 123 -22.37 9.34 9.91
N ASN A 124 -22.26 10.25 8.93
CA ASN A 124 -22.53 11.70 9.05
C ASN A 124 -21.55 12.48 9.96
N HIS A 125 -20.45 11.85 10.40
CA HIS A 125 -19.34 12.50 11.05
C HIS A 125 -18.24 12.82 10.04
N GLU A 126 -17.82 14.08 10.01
CA GLU A 126 -16.70 14.53 9.21
C GLU A 126 -15.38 14.20 9.90
N VAL A 127 -14.48 13.55 9.16
CA VAL A 127 -13.11 13.27 9.59
C VAL A 127 -12.18 14.14 8.77
N MET A 128 -11.43 15.00 9.45
CA MET A 128 -10.44 15.88 8.82
C MET A 128 -9.14 15.11 8.60
N LEU A 129 -8.63 15.18 7.38
CA LEU A 129 -7.28 14.73 7.06
C LEU A 129 -6.29 15.82 7.44
N LYS A 130 -5.43 15.52 8.42
CA LYS A 130 -4.31 16.40 8.72
C LYS A 130 -3.36 16.38 7.53
N ARG A 131 -2.97 17.57 7.09
CA ARG A 131 -1.84 17.69 6.19
C ARG A 131 -0.58 17.61 7.02
N ASP A 132 0.27 16.64 6.74
CA ASP A 132 1.61 16.67 7.27
C ASP A 132 2.46 17.60 6.40
N ASP A 133 2.57 18.87 6.81
CA ASP A 133 3.46 19.84 6.15
C ASP A 133 4.94 19.42 6.29
N GLU A 134 5.25 18.40 7.09
CA GLU A 134 6.56 17.80 7.24
C GLU A 134 6.74 16.47 6.50
N MET A 135 5.82 16.10 5.59
CA MET A 135 6.03 14.93 4.74
C MET A 135 7.38 15.06 4.00
N LYS A 136 8.26 14.09 4.24
CA LYS A 136 9.65 14.09 3.77
C LYS A 136 9.96 12.80 3.05
N SER A 137 10.65 12.93 1.92
CA SER A 137 11.17 11.81 1.15
C SER A 137 12.68 11.93 1.02
N ILE A 138 13.41 10.83 1.25
CA ILE A 138 14.86 10.76 1.20
C ILE A 138 15.27 9.63 0.27
N ILE A 139 16.04 9.98 -0.76
CA ILE A 139 16.59 9.05 -1.74
C ILE A 139 17.95 8.56 -1.25
N TYR A 140 18.10 7.24 -1.22
CA TYR A 140 19.35 6.54 -0.98
C TYR A 140 19.77 5.79 -2.25
N ASP A 141 21.00 6.00 -2.70
CA ASP A 141 21.60 5.32 -3.85
C ASP A 141 22.92 4.63 -3.48
N HIS A 142 23.63 4.11 -4.50
CA HIS A 142 24.91 3.42 -4.33
C HIS A 142 26.05 4.30 -3.80
N GLN A 143 25.92 5.62 -3.85
CA GLN A 143 26.90 6.58 -3.32
C GLN A 143 26.56 7.01 -1.89
N SER A 144 25.28 6.95 -1.51
CA SER A 144 24.81 7.31 -0.18
C SER A 144 25.55 6.55 0.91
N LYS A 145 25.90 7.25 2.00
CA LYS A 145 26.46 6.64 3.22
C LYS A 145 25.59 6.99 4.42
N LEU A 146 25.35 6.02 5.30
CA LEU A 146 24.56 6.22 6.52
C LEU A 146 25.39 6.75 7.69
N SER A 147 26.72 6.59 7.63
CA SER A 147 27.65 7.04 8.67
C SER A 147 29.05 7.26 8.10
N PHE A 148 29.78 8.23 8.67
CA PHE A 148 31.20 8.45 8.37
C PHE A 148 32.10 7.45 9.10
N GLY A 149 33.10 6.91 8.38
CA GLY A 149 34.13 6.02 8.94
C GLY A 149 33.78 4.54 8.87
N GLY A 150 34.79 3.68 8.67
CA GLY A 150 34.64 2.23 8.51
C GLY A 150 34.47 1.43 9.81
N LYS A 151 34.30 2.11 10.95
CA LYS A 151 34.01 1.46 12.23
C LYS A 151 32.51 1.54 12.46
N ILE A 152 31.78 0.58 11.93
CA ILE A 152 30.51 0.21 12.57
C ILE A 152 30.94 -0.24 13.97
N PRO A 153 30.54 0.45 15.05
CA PRO A 153 30.82 -0.08 16.37
C PRO A 153 30.27 -1.52 16.37
N ILE A 154 30.95 -2.44 17.04
CA ILE A 154 30.27 -3.67 17.46
C ILE A 154 29.23 -3.16 18.46
N ILE A 155 28.06 -2.77 17.96
CA ILE A 155 27.02 -2.12 18.75
C ILE A 155 26.42 -3.22 19.61
N ASP A 156 26.43 -3.02 20.93
CA ASP A 156 25.56 -3.80 21.81
C ASP A 156 24.14 -3.70 21.28
N THR A 157 23.57 -4.84 20.90
CA THR A 157 22.23 -4.88 20.33
C THR A 157 21.25 -4.25 21.32
N LYS A 158 20.47 -3.26 20.86
CA LYS A 158 19.56 -2.49 21.72
C LYS A 158 18.56 -3.37 22.48
N TYR A 159 18.18 -4.50 21.88
CA TYR A 159 17.24 -5.46 22.43
C TYR A 159 17.93 -6.80 22.68
N LYS A 160 17.45 -7.53 23.71
CA LYS A 160 17.96 -8.87 24.04
C LYS A 160 17.61 -9.91 22.97
N SER A 161 16.50 -9.71 22.27
CA SER A 161 16.00 -10.59 21.22
C SER A 161 15.12 -9.82 20.25
N THR A 162 14.94 -10.38 19.05
CA THR A 162 13.97 -9.95 18.04
C THR A 162 12.90 -11.04 17.90
N VAL A 163 11.62 -10.66 17.80
CA VAL A 163 10.53 -11.59 17.48
C VAL A 163 10.20 -11.46 16.01
N VAL A 164 9.99 -12.60 15.35
CA VAL A 164 9.60 -12.70 13.94
C VAL A 164 8.27 -13.40 13.88
N GLU A 165 7.27 -12.77 13.27
CA GLU A 165 5.94 -13.32 13.08
C GLU A 165 5.60 -13.36 11.60
N VAL A 166 5.00 -14.47 11.16
CA VAL A 166 4.41 -14.58 9.82
C VAL A 166 2.91 -14.52 10.00
N VAL A 167 2.29 -13.47 9.47
CA VAL A 167 0.86 -13.18 9.65
C VAL A 167 0.19 -13.09 8.29
N LYS A 168 -0.97 -13.73 8.15
CA LYS A 168 -1.84 -13.59 6.98
C LYS A 168 -2.76 -12.40 7.18
N SER A 169 -2.26 -11.19 6.92
CA SER A 169 -2.96 -9.90 7.09
C SER A 169 -2.32 -8.88 6.16
N ASP A 170 -3.05 -7.82 5.83
CA ASP A 170 -2.53 -6.72 5.03
C ASP A 170 -1.42 -5.95 5.78
N GLY A 171 -0.43 -5.44 5.04
CA GLY A 171 0.73 -4.76 5.64
C GLY A 171 0.34 -3.54 6.47
N VAL A 172 -0.68 -2.78 6.04
CA VAL A 172 -1.19 -1.61 6.76
C VAL A 172 -1.88 -2.02 8.06
N GLU A 173 -2.64 -3.12 8.05
CA GLU A 173 -3.27 -3.64 9.28
C GLU A 173 -2.23 -4.09 10.31
N VAL A 174 -1.17 -4.77 9.86
CA VAL A 174 -0.05 -5.15 10.72
C VAL A 174 0.66 -3.90 11.26
N TYR A 175 0.89 -2.90 10.41
CA TYR A 175 1.47 -1.62 10.83
C TYR A 175 0.62 -0.93 11.90
N GLU A 176 -0.70 -0.82 11.69
CA GLU A 176 -1.63 -0.23 12.66
C GLU A 176 -1.59 -0.98 14.00
N ARG A 177 -1.54 -2.32 13.98
CA ARG A 177 -1.43 -3.15 15.19
C ARG A 177 -0.14 -2.85 15.96
N LEU A 178 0.99 -2.72 15.25
CA LEU A 178 2.28 -2.40 15.87
C LEU A 178 2.26 -1.00 16.48
N VAL A 179 1.74 0.01 15.78
CA VAL A 179 1.58 1.38 16.31
C VAL A 179 0.70 1.38 17.56
N LYS A 180 -0.43 0.67 17.56
CA LYS A 180 -1.31 0.53 18.74
C LYS A 180 -0.60 -0.12 19.93
N SER A 181 0.41 -0.95 19.69
CA SER A 181 1.25 -1.55 20.73
C SER A 181 2.41 -0.65 21.21
N GLY A 182 2.47 0.61 20.74
CA GLY A 182 3.53 1.56 21.08
C GLY A 182 4.86 1.28 20.39
N ARG A 183 4.81 0.72 19.17
CA ARG A 183 5.99 0.51 18.31
C ARG A 183 6.10 1.59 17.23
N HIS A 184 7.29 1.67 16.62
CA HIS A 184 7.65 2.60 15.56
C HIS A 184 8.00 1.82 14.28
N PRO A 185 7.00 1.22 13.61
CA PRO A 185 7.24 0.35 12.46
C PRO A 185 7.67 1.11 11.20
N LEU A 186 8.44 0.42 10.35
CA LEU A 186 8.69 0.77 8.96
C LEU A 186 7.92 -0.18 8.04
N LEU A 187 7.14 0.34 7.10
CA LEU A 187 6.45 -0.44 6.07
C LEU A 187 7.35 -0.61 4.84
N LEU A 188 7.68 -1.83 4.45
CA LEU A 188 8.35 -2.09 3.18
C LEU A 188 7.34 -2.05 2.03
N GLN A 189 7.61 -1.22 1.03
CA GLN A 189 6.89 -1.22 -0.24
C GLN A 189 7.85 -1.63 -1.37
N MET A 190 7.50 -2.67 -2.12
CA MET A 190 8.26 -3.03 -3.32
C MET A 190 7.58 -2.43 -4.54
N THR A 191 8.37 -1.83 -5.43
CA THR A 191 7.91 -1.35 -6.74
C THR A 191 8.52 -2.18 -7.86
N HIS A 192 7.79 -2.31 -8.97
CA HIS A 192 8.19 -3.10 -10.12
C HIS A 192 9.03 -2.29 -11.11
N TRP A 193 8.90 -0.96 -11.13
CA TRP A 193 9.63 -0.10 -12.06
C TRP A 193 10.74 0.68 -11.38
N LYS A 194 11.73 1.10 -12.18
CA LYS A 194 12.68 2.13 -11.74
C LYS A 194 11.99 3.49 -11.45
N HIS A 195 10.71 3.63 -11.78
CA HIS A 195 9.87 4.83 -11.72
C HIS A 195 8.77 4.52 -10.71
N PRO A 196 9.05 4.73 -9.41
CA PRO A 196 8.05 4.55 -8.36
C PRO A 196 6.87 5.47 -8.67
N GLY A 197 5.64 5.07 -8.31
CA GLY A 197 4.46 5.91 -8.55
C GLY A 197 3.85 5.86 -9.95
N SER A 198 4.40 5.08 -10.89
CA SER A 198 3.82 4.89 -12.23
C SER A 198 2.71 3.83 -12.31
N GLU A 199 2.51 3.04 -11.25
CA GLU A 199 1.67 1.84 -11.31
C GLU A 199 0.17 2.09 -11.09
N TYR A 200 -0.26 3.15 -10.40
CA TYR A 200 -1.70 3.39 -10.17
C TYR A 200 -2.51 3.51 -11.47
N GLU A 201 -1.85 3.83 -12.59
CA GLU A 201 -2.45 3.93 -13.92
C GLU A 201 -2.93 2.58 -14.45
N ARG A 202 -2.35 1.46 -13.98
CA ARG A 202 -2.64 0.11 -14.49
C ARG A 202 -3.90 -0.49 -13.87
N ASN A 203 -4.18 -0.13 -12.61
CA ASN A 203 -5.32 -0.62 -11.86
C ASN A 203 -5.34 -2.16 -11.69
N ASP A 204 -4.17 -2.79 -11.64
CA ASP A 204 -4.00 -4.24 -11.62
C ASP A 204 -4.18 -4.83 -10.21
N GLY A 205 -4.33 -3.99 -9.17
CA GLY A 205 -4.55 -4.46 -7.79
C GLY A 205 -3.26 -4.82 -7.06
N ARG A 206 -2.12 -4.31 -7.53
CA ARG A 206 -0.81 -4.58 -6.93
C ARG A 206 -0.67 -3.86 -5.58
N GLU A 207 0.26 -4.33 -4.76
CA GLU A 207 0.53 -3.81 -3.41
C GLU A 207 0.77 -2.29 -3.42
N GLU A 208 1.62 -1.78 -4.32
CA GLU A 208 1.94 -0.35 -4.42
C GLU A 208 0.69 0.49 -4.77
N GLU A 209 -0.09 0.03 -5.74
CA GLU A 209 -1.32 0.70 -6.12
C GLU A 209 -2.36 0.68 -5.00
N ASN A 210 -2.41 -0.41 -4.23
CA ASN A 210 -3.31 -0.55 -3.09
C ASN A 210 -2.98 0.51 -2.04
N LEU A 211 -1.70 0.66 -1.71
CA LEU A 211 -1.24 1.69 -0.78
C LEU A 211 -1.56 3.10 -1.30
N PHE A 212 -1.42 3.37 -2.61
CA PHE A 212 -1.85 4.64 -3.20
C PHE A 212 -3.35 4.91 -3.07
N ARG A 213 -4.18 3.89 -3.30
CA ARG A 213 -5.63 4.01 -3.13
C ARG A 213 -6.02 4.27 -1.67
N GLN A 214 -5.19 3.87 -0.71
CA GLN A 214 -5.47 4.00 0.72
C GLN A 214 -4.98 5.30 1.37
N SER A 215 -4.11 6.06 0.70
CA SER A 215 -3.29 7.08 1.37
C SER A 215 -2.98 8.30 0.51
N ASP A 216 -2.27 9.25 1.10
CA ASP A 216 -1.66 10.39 0.41
C ASP A 216 -0.28 10.07 -0.19
N TYR A 217 0.18 8.82 -0.06
CA TYR A 217 1.52 8.38 -0.46
C TYR A 217 1.83 8.61 -1.94
N PHE A 218 0.80 8.58 -2.81
CA PHE A 218 0.98 8.80 -4.25
C PHE A 218 1.50 10.20 -4.58
N PHE A 219 1.26 11.22 -3.73
CA PHE A 219 1.77 12.57 -3.99
C PHE A 219 3.30 12.62 -4.05
N ILE A 220 3.98 11.74 -3.32
CA ILE A 220 5.45 11.71 -3.29
C ILE A 220 6.00 11.17 -4.60
N LEU A 221 5.34 10.17 -5.16
CA LEU A 221 5.86 9.36 -6.26
C LEU A 221 5.31 9.79 -7.63
N ASN A 222 4.36 10.72 -7.68
CA ASN A 222 3.75 11.19 -8.91
C ASN A 222 3.95 12.71 -9.12
N ASP A 223 4.89 13.06 -9.99
CA ASP A 223 5.26 14.44 -10.32
C ASP A 223 4.11 15.23 -10.99
N ASP A 224 3.23 14.58 -11.77
CA ASP A 224 2.13 15.25 -12.48
C ASP A 224 1.13 15.90 -11.51
N LEU A 225 0.89 15.25 -10.37
CA LEU A 225 -0.04 15.71 -9.33
C LEU A 225 0.64 16.59 -8.27
N ASP A 226 1.93 16.40 -8.03
CA ASP A 226 2.72 17.28 -7.15
C ASP A 226 2.81 18.70 -7.73
N HIS A 227 2.94 18.85 -9.05
CA HIS A 227 2.97 20.16 -9.71
C HIS A 227 1.65 20.94 -9.62
N GLN A 228 0.52 20.27 -9.40
CA GLN A 228 -0.80 20.91 -9.31
C GLN A 228 -1.14 21.42 -7.90
N GLN A 229 -0.39 21.01 -6.87
CA GLN A 229 -0.61 21.49 -5.50
C GLN A 229 0.40 22.55 -5.09
N SER A 230 -0.07 23.63 -4.46
CA SER A 230 0.74 24.81 -4.13
C SER A 230 1.81 24.58 -3.04
N HIS A 231 1.92 23.38 -2.47
CA HIS A 231 2.95 23.06 -1.48
C HIS A 231 3.62 21.75 -1.85
N ARG A 232 4.88 21.87 -2.27
CA ARG A 232 5.72 20.76 -2.73
C ARG A 232 6.23 19.94 -1.56
N ILE A 233 6.17 18.63 -1.70
CA ILE A 233 6.81 17.69 -0.77
C ILE A 233 8.31 17.96 -0.72
N THR A 234 8.89 17.94 0.48
CA THR A 234 10.34 18.15 0.59
C THR A 234 11.08 16.86 0.31
N ARG A 235 11.83 16.86 -0.80
CA ARG A 235 12.66 15.74 -1.25
C ARG A 235 14.12 16.00 -0.92
N TYR A 236 14.81 14.95 -0.48
CA TYR A 236 16.25 14.97 -0.18
C TYR A 236 16.94 13.80 -0.87
N GLN A 237 18.24 13.96 -1.14
CA GLN A 237 19.15 12.88 -1.47
C GLN A 237 20.19 12.75 -0.37
N CYS A 238 20.46 11.53 0.06
CA CYS A 238 21.56 11.25 0.98
C CYS A 238 22.87 11.17 0.20
N SER A 239 23.83 12.03 0.51
CA SER A 239 25.11 12.08 -0.19
C SER A 239 26.10 11.04 0.33
N SER A 240 27.24 10.91 -0.37
CA SER A 240 28.39 10.08 0.07
C SER A 240 29.06 10.59 1.35
N LYS A 241 28.65 11.77 1.82
CA LYS A 241 29.06 12.41 3.07
C LYS A 241 27.97 12.28 4.15
N CYS A 242 26.98 11.40 3.99
CA CYS A 242 25.89 11.24 4.98
C CYS A 242 25.08 12.52 5.23
N GLU A 243 25.11 13.46 4.29
CA GLU A 243 24.38 14.73 4.36
C GLU A 243 23.09 14.61 3.55
N LEU A 244 22.02 15.25 4.03
CA LEU A 244 20.75 15.35 3.30
C LEU A 244 20.76 16.61 2.46
N GLU A 245 20.89 16.44 1.15
CA GLU A 245 20.87 17.51 0.17
C GLU A 245 19.44 17.67 -0.35
N LYS A 246 18.84 18.85 -0.20
CA LYS A 246 17.49 19.12 -0.70
C LYS A 246 17.50 19.10 -2.23
N LEU A 247 16.65 18.28 -2.83
CA LEU A 247 16.50 18.20 -4.28
C LEU A 247 15.72 19.40 -4.80
N SER A 248 16.09 19.89 -5.98
CA SER A 248 15.38 20.99 -6.63
C SER A 248 14.08 20.48 -7.26
N ASP A 249 13.14 21.40 -7.51
CA ASP A 249 11.84 21.05 -8.11
C ASP A 249 11.94 20.53 -9.56
N LYS A 250 13.14 20.58 -10.17
CA LYS A 250 13.43 20.02 -11.51
C LYS A 250 14.09 18.65 -11.44
N ASP A 251 14.54 18.24 -10.24
CA ASP A 251 15.11 16.92 -10.00
C ASP A 251 13.95 15.96 -9.79
N GLU A 252 13.35 15.52 -10.90
CA GLU A 252 12.35 14.47 -10.87
C GLU A 252 12.91 13.25 -10.10
N ILE A 253 12.07 12.55 -9.33
CA ILE A 253 12.41 11.26 -8.70
C ILE A 253 12.50 10.24 -9.84
N ARG A 254 13.54 10.37 -10.65
CA ARG A 254 13.51 9.78 -11.96
C ARG A 254 13.88 8.32 -11.89
N ARG A 255 14.77 7.88 -11.00
CA ARG A 255 15.11 6.45 -10.89
C ARG A 255 15.57 6.05 -9.49
N ILE A 256 14.94 5.03 -8.90
CA ILE A 256 15.58 4.30 -7.80
C ILE A 256 16.73 3.47 -8.40
N SER A 257 17.93 3.60 -7.85
CA SER A 257 19.06 2.78 -8.27
C SER A 257 18.84 1.32 -7.86
N ASP A 258 19.53 0.35 -8.47
CA ASP A 258 19.25 -1.06 -8.19
C ASP A 258 19.39 -1.42 -6.70
N PHE A 259 20.38 -0.89 -6.00
CA PHE A 259 20.53 -1.08 -4.56
C PHE A 259 19.96 0.06 -3.73
N GLY A 260 19.31 1.03 -4.39
CA GLY A 260 18.77 2.22 -3.75
C GLY A 260 17.43 1.96 -3.07
N ALA A 261 16.99 2.98 -2.34
CA ALA A 261 15.70 3.01 -1.69
C ALA A 261 15.18 4.45 -1.59
N ILE A 262 13.87 4.60 -1.42
CA ILE A 262 13.25 5.87 -1.05
C ILE A 262 12.63 5.69 0.34
N TYR A 263 13.15 6.41 1.31
CA TYR A 263 12.54 6.50 2.64
C TYR A 263 11.54 7.64 2.65
N THR A 264 10.32 7.35 3.06
CA THR A 264 9.23 8.31 3.17
C THR A 264 8.71 8.31 4.60
N SER A 265 8.50 9.49 5.16
CA SER A 265 7.83 9.70 6.45
C SER A 265 6.71 10.73 6.31
N GLY A 266 5.72 10.68 7.21
CA GLY A 266 4.58 11.60 7.19
C GLY A 266 3.39 11.15 6.32
N VAL A 267 3.36 9.88 5.88
CA VAL A 267 2.23 9.35 5.08
C VAL A 267 0.98 9.20 5.95
N ASN A 268 -0.17 9.62 5.44
CA ASN A 268 -1.46 9.40 6.07
C ASN A 268 -2.23 8.31 5.32
N ILE A 269 -2.51 7.22 6.01
CA ILE A 269 -3.40 6.17 5.50
C ILE A 269 -4.78 6.37 6.10
N PHE A 270 -5.80 6.46 5.25
CA PHE A 270 -7.18 6.79 5.66
C PHE A 270 -8.23 5.85 5.07
N ARG A 271 -7.82 4.77 4.40
CA ARG A 271 -8.71 3.67 4.01
C ARG A 271 -8.18 2.31 4.43
N ARG A 272 -9.10 1.35 4.50
CA ARG A 272 -8.85 -0.10 4.59
C ARG A 272 -8.50 -0.70 3.23
N GLY A 273 -8.17 -1.99 3.18
CA GLY A 273 -7.81 -2.72 1.96
C GLY A 273 -8.97 -3.06 1.03
N GLU A 274 -8.60 -3.64 -0.11
CA GLU A 274 -9.51 -4.05 -1.20
C GLU A 274 -10.62 -4.99 -0.69
N GLU A 275 -10.28 -5.88 0.24
CA GLU A 275 -11.18 -6.85 0.88
C GLU A 275 -12.34 -6.22 1.66
N THR A 276 -12.20 -4.94 2.03
CA THR A 276 -13.25 -4.16 2.71
C THR A 276 -13.95 -3.17 1.79
N GLY A 277 -13.63 -3.18 0.50
CA GLY A 277 -14.08 -2.18 -0.46
C GLY A 277 -13.52 -0.78 -0.19
N TYR A 278 -12.31 -0.71 0.36
CA TYR A 278 -11.63 0.56 0.66
C TYR A 278 -12.44 1.47 1.59
N ALA A 279 -13.06 0.88 2.62
CA ALA A 279 -13.79 1.64 3.62
C ALA A 279 -12.87 2.67 4.30
N TYR A 280 -13.39 3.86 4.56
CA TYR A 280 -12.66 4.89 5.29
C TYR A 280 -12.35 4.47 6.74
N LEU A 281 -11.22 4.94 7.27
CA LEU A 281 -10.87 4.77 8.67
C LEU A 281 -11.60 5.78 9.54
N GLU A 282 -12.16 5.38 10.68
CA GLU A 282 -12.68 6.36 11.66
C GLU A 282 -11.58 7.26 12.22
N LYS A 283 -10.36 6.70 12.33
CA LYS A 283 -9.15 7.41 12.72
C LYS A 283 -8.05 7.10 11.69
N PRO A 284 -7.65 8.09 10.86
CA PRO A 284 -6.49 7.94 9.98
C PRO A 284 -5.26 7.47 10.75
N LEU A 285 -4.47 6.64 10.10
CA LEU A 285 -3.14 6.28 10.56
C LEU A 285 -2.18 7.36 10.05
N GLU A 286 -1.78 8.23 10.95
CA GLU A 286 -0.91 9.39 10.67
C GLU A 286 0.58 9.03 10.83
N ASN A 287 1.44 9.77 10.14
CA ASN A 287 2.91 9.66 10.21
C ASN A 287 3.44 8.23 9.93
N VAL A 288 2.85 7.57 8.95
CA VAL A 288 3.34 6.28 8.45
C VAL A 288 4.68 6.48 7.77
N CYS A 289 5.62 5.58 8.09
CA CYS A 289 6.92 5.53 7.44
C CYS A 289 6.98 4.35 6.47
N VAL A 290 7.37 4.63 5.23
CA VAL A 290 7.42 3.67 4.12
C VAL A 290 8.81 3.66 3.53
N LEU A 291 9.36 2.48 3.24
CA LEU A 291 10.59 2.32 2.48
C LEU A 291 10.30 1.66 1.14
N THR A 292 10.52 2.38 0.04
CA THR A 292 10.37 1.88 -1.32
C THR A 292 11.66 1.26 -1.82
N MET A 293 11.60 0.05 -2.36
CA MET A 293 12.73 -0.59 -3.05
C MET A 293 12.26 -1.27 -4.34
N ILE A 294 13.16 -1.44 -5.32
CA ILE A 294 12.84 -2.15 -6.57
C ILE A 294 13.01 -3.66 -6.38
N GLY A 295 11.99 -4.45 -6.74
CA GLY A 295 12.09 -5.90 -6.87
C GLY A 295 12.66 -6.35 -8.22
N TYR A 296 13.36 -7.48 -8.27
CA TYR A 296 13.77 -8.06 -9.55
C TYR A 296 12.59 -8.75 -10.22
N GLU A 297 12.32 -8.39 -11.47
CA GLU A 297 11.31 -9.03 -12.32
C GLU A 297 11.90 -10.24 -13.05
N ASN A 298 11.21 -11.39 -12.98
CA ASN A 298 11.56 -12.61 -13.70
C ASN A 298 13.06 -12.96 -13.62
N PRO A 299 13.66 -13.01 -12.40
CA PRO A 299 15.07 -13.28 -12.26
C PRO A 299 15.43 -14.67 -12.77
N SER A 300 16.65 -14.83 -13.29
CA SER A 300 17.10 -16.15 -13.73
C SER A 300 17.21 -17.11 -12.55
N LEU A 301 16.70 -18.33 -12.75
CA LEU A 301 16.65 -19.36 -11.72
C LEU A 301 17.60 -20.52 -12.03
N GLU A 302 18.20 -21.08 -11.00
CA GLU A 302 18.96 -22.33 -11.01
C GLU A 302 18.31 -23.28 -10.02
N LYS A 303 17.84 -24.45 -10.48
CA LYS A 303 17.18 -25.47 -9.63
C LYS A 303 16.05 -24.90 -8.75
N LYS A 304 15.21 -24.02 -9.31
CA LYS A 304 14.11 -23.30 -8.63
C LYS A 304 14.54 -22.29 -7.56
N MET A 305 15.83 -21.96 -7.50
CA MET A 305 16.37 -20.89 -6.66
C MET A 305 16.82 -19.74 -7.55
N LEU A 306 16.87 -18.52 -7.03
CA LEU A 306 17.56 -17.41 -7.70
C LEU A 306 18.99 -17.83 -8.06
N SER A 307 19.43 -17.52 -9.28
CA SER A 307 20.83 -17.69 -9.66
C SER A 307 21.76 -16.90 -8.71
N PRO A 308 23.03 -17.28 -8.56
CA PRO A 308 23.94 -16.65 -7.61
C PRO A 308 23.99 -15.12 -7.71
N LYS A 309 23.94 -14.58 -8.93
CA LYS A 309 23.89 -13.13 -9.18
C LYS A 309 22.68 -12.47 -8.52
N TYR A 310 21.48 -13.00 -8.76
CA TYR A 310 20.24 -12.43 -8.20
C TYR A 310 20.10 -12.70 -6.72
N ALA A 311 20.58 -13.84 -6.21
CA ALA A 311 20.59 -14.14 -4.78
C ALA A 311 21.45 -13.13 -3.99
N ILE A 312 22.68 -12.87 -4.45
CA ILE A 312 23.58 -11.87 -3.84
C ILE A 312 22.94 -10.49 -3.89
N ALA A 313 22.39 -10.10 -5.04
CA ALA A 313 21.84 -8.77 -5.22
C ALA A 313 20.56 -8.55 -4.39
N THR A 314 19.70 -9.58 -4.29
CA THR A 314 18.51 -9.59 -3.43
C THR A 314 18.89 -9.49 -1.97
N ARG A 315 19.89 -10.26 -1.51
CA ARG A 315 20.40 -10.17 -0.13
C ARG A 315 20.90 -8.77 0.21
N LYS A 316 21.63 -8.11 -0.71
CA LYS A 316 22.09 -6.71 -0.52
C LYS A 316 20.93 -5.73 -0.34
N LYS A 317 19.83 -5.88 -1.09
CA LYS A 317 18.63 -5.05 -0.91
C LYS A 317 18.01 -5.28 0.47
N MET A 318 17.89 -6.53 0.92
CA MET A 318 17.41 -6.87 2.27
C MET A 318 18.32 -6.27 3.34
N GLU A 319 19.65 -6.40 3.23
CA GLU A 319 20.59 -5.78 4.16
C GLU A 319 20.44 -4.26 4.21
N ASN A 320 20.19 -3.62 3.06
CA ASN A 320 19.95 -2.17 2.98
C ASN A 320 18.63 -1.76 3.66
N LEU A 321 17.54 -2.52 3.47
CA LEU A 321 16.27 -2.31 4.20
C LEU A 321 16.49 -2.28 5.71
N PHE A 322 17.19 -3.27 6.26
CA PHE A 322 17.43 -3.36 7.70
C PHE A 322 18.37 -2.24 8.18
N SER A 323 19.39 -1.90 7.39
CA SER A 323 20.29 -0.78 7.68
C SER A 323 19.55 0.55 7.77
N LEU A 324 18.68 0.82 6.80
CA LEU A 324 17.88 2.05 6.73
C LEU A 324 16.84 2.10 7.85
N ALA A 325 16.14 0.98 8.12
CA ALA A 325 15.21 0.89 9.24
C ALA A 325 15.88 1.25 10.57
N TYR A 326 17.06 0.67 10.84
CA TYR A 326 17.83 0.97 12.04
C TYR A 326 18.33 2.42 12.06
N HIS A 327 18.86 2.93 10.95
CA HIS A 327 19.34 4.30 10.81
C HIS A 327 18.25 5.33 11.12
N HIS A 328 17.03 5.11 10.60
CA HIS A 328 15.85 5.92 10.87
C HIS A 328 15.19 5.63 12.23
N LYS A 329 15.83 4.81 13.08
CA LYS A 329 15.42 4.49 14.46
C LYS A 329 14.08 3.76 14.56
N HIS A 330 13.69 3.04 13.52
CA HIS A 330 12.56 2.12 13.60
C HIS A 330 12.88 0.94 14.51
N ASP A 331 11.89 0.49 15.27
CA ASP A 331 12.04 -0.62 16.21
C ASP A 331 11.38 -1.92 15.72
N SER A 332 10.68 -1.85 14.59
CA SER A 332 9.97 -2.96 13.96
C SER A 332 9.87 -2.70 12.46
N ILE A 333 9.75 -3.79 11.68
CA ILE A 333 9.64 -3.74 10.23
C ILE A 333 8.45 -4.60 9.83
N VAL A 334 7.56 -4.04 9.01
CA VAL A 334 6.52 -4.81 8.32
C VAL A 334 7.05 -5.16 6.94
N LEU A 335 7.39 -6.44 6.77
CA LEU A 335 7.86 -6.97 5.49
C LEU A 335 6.68 -7.30 4.59
N SER A 336 6.86 -7.10 3.28
CA SER A 336 5.93 -7.60 2.26
C SER A 336 6.48 -8.84 1.55
N THR A 337 5.75 -9.36 0.55
CA THR A 337 6.13 -10.56 -0.21
C THR A 337 7.40 -10.37 -1.07
N PHE A 338 8.10 -9.23 -0.98
CA PHE A 338 9.35 -8.94 -1.70
C PHE A 338 9.29 -9.23 -3.20
N ALA A 339 8.15 -8.92 -3.82
CA ALA A 339 7.82 -9.21 -5.21
C ALA A 339 7.76 -10.72 -5.58
N CYS A 340 7.47 -11.61 -4.63
CA CYS A 340 7.26 -13.04 -4.94
C CYS A 340 6.05 -13.28 -5.84
N GLU A 341 4.92 -12.60 -5.56
CA GLU A 341 3.65 -12.85 -6.26
C GLU A 341 3.65 -12.33 -7.69
N VAL A 342 4.30 -11.19 -7.90
CA VAL A 342 4.18 -10.42 -9.13
C VAL A 342 5.38 -10.65 -10.07
N ASN A 343 6.55 -10.99 -9.51
CA ASN A 343 7.80 -11.00 -10.26
C ASN A 343 8.42 -12.40 -10.39
N ASN A 344 7.68 -13.46 -10.04
CA ASN A 344 8.12 -14.85 -10.13
C ASN A 344 9.39 -15.15 -9.33
N ASN A 345 9.60 -14.44 -8.21
CA ASN A 345 10.69 -14.78 -7.29
C ASN A 345 10.35 -16.07 -6.52
N PRO A 346 11.31 -16.99 -6.33
CA PRO A 346 11.06 -18.25 -5.63
C PRO A 346 10.90 -18.02 -4.12
N VAL A 347 9.66 -18.12 -3.65
CA VAL A 347 9.25 -17.85 -2.24
C VAL A 347 10.19 -18.50 -1.23
N ASP A 348 10.46 -19.80 -1.38
CA ASP A 348 11.28 -20.54 -0.42
C ASP A 348 12.70 -19.98 -0.31
N HIS A 349 13.31 -19.56 -1.43
CA HIS A 349 14.65 -18.99 -1.41
C HIS A 349 14.63 -17.55 -0.89
N ILE A 350 13.60 -16.75 -1.20
CA ILE A 350 13.44 -15.40 -0.63
C ILE A 350 13.32 -15.46 0.90
N VAL A 351 12.53 -16.40 1.44
CA VAL A 351 12.40 -16.62 2.88
C VAL A 351 13.73 -17.03 3.50
N GLN A 352 14.51 -17.89 2.83
CA GLN A 352 15.86 -18.26 3.30
C GLN A 352 16.80 -17.07 3.35
N LEU A 353 16.80 -16.21 2.33
CA LEU A 353 17.61 -14.99 2.31
C LEU A 353 17.20 -14.04 3.44
N PHE A 354 15.91 -13.79 3.63
CA PHE A 354 15.43 -12.99 4.75
C PHE A 354 15.83 -13.56 6.10
N SER A 355 15.70 -14.88 6.29
CA SER A 355 16.10 -15.54 7.54
C SER A 355 17.56 -15.26 7.87
N SER A 356 18.46 -15.35 6.87
CA SER A 356 19.88 -15.05 7.06
C SER A 356 20.16 -13.59 7.42
N VAL A 357 19.40 -12.64 6.85
CA VAL A 357 19.54 -11.21 7.15
C VAL A 357 18.94 -10.89 8.53
N ILE A 358 17.80 -11.47 8.88
CA ILE A 358 17.19 -11.31 10.20
C ILE A 358 18.13 -11.79 11.30
N GLU A 359 18.81 -12.93 11.11
CA GLU A 359 19.83 -13.42 12.04
C GLU A 359 21.00 -12.44 12.19
N GLN A 360 21.46 -11.83 11.08
CA GLN A 360 22.49 -10.80 11.11
C GLN A 360 22.07 -9.54 11.90
N TYR A 361 20.78 -9.22 11.91
CA TYR A 361 20.21 -8.06 12.63
C TYR A 361 19.48 -8.46 13.93
N ALA A 362 19.77 -9.64 14.49
CA ALA A 362 19.18 -10.08 15.75
C ALA A 362 19.48 -9.07 16.88
N GLY A 363 18.44 -8.67 17.62
CA GLY A 363 18.54 -7.69 18.71
C GLY A 363 18.59 -6.21 18.28
N PHE A 364 18.58 -5.89 16.98
CA PHE A 364 18.47 -4.50 16.51
C PHE A 364 17.02 -3.99 16.52
N PHE A 365 16.05 -4.90 16.46
CA PHE A 365 14.61 -4.63 16.46
C PHE A 365 13.95 -5.26 17.68
N LYS A 366 12.85 -4.67 18.14
CA LYS A 366 12.21 -4.99 19.41
C LYS A 366 11.52 -6.36 19.34
N SER A 367 11.72 -7.16 20.38
CA SER A 367 10.93 -8.38 20.67
C SER A 367 9.45 -8.05 20.77
#